data_AF-A0A139ARG7-F1
#
_entry.id   AF-A0A139ARG7-F1
#
_cell.length_a   1.000
_cell.length_b   1.000
_cell.length_c   1.000
_cell.angle_alpha   90.00
_cell.angle_beta   90.00
_cell.angle_gamma   90.00
#
_symmetry.space_group_name_H-M   'P 1'
#
loop_
_entity.id
_entity.type
_entity.pdbx_description
1 polymer ?
#
loop_
_entity_poly.entity_id
_entity_poly.type
_entity_poly.pdbx_seq_one_letter_code
_entity_poly.pdbx_strand_id
1 'polypeptide(L)'
;MVQDLDLKAYTATPILHGYDESPVTHKIILYLQIKGIPWVYHRTSKRQDDCLFTATSHFFFANRNVTPDLSRGYRRIPILQIGTDGYCDSNAIIRELEKR
;
A
#
# COMPACT_ATOMS: atom_id res chain seq x y z
N MET A 1 27.61 -5.80 -17.89
CA MET A 1 27.27 -4.64 -17.03
C MET A 1 25.95 -4.00 -17.47
N VAL A 2 24.86 -4.77 -17.62
CA VAL A 2 23.56 -4.26 -18.12
C VAL A 2 22.40 -4.61 -17.15
N GLN A 3 22.67 -5.26 -16.03
CA GLN A 3 21.63 -5.76 -15.12
C GLN A 3 21.43 -4.92 -13.85
N ASP A 4 22.36 -4.03 -13.49
CA ASP A 4 22.28 -3.24 -12.25
C ASP A 4 21.40 -1.99 -12.34
N LEU A 5 21.26 -1.39 -13.53
CA LEU A 5 20.49 -0.14 -13.69
C LEU A 5 18.98 -0.39 -13.55
N ASP A 6 18.51 -1.55 -13.98
CA ASP A 6 17.08 -1.90 -14.01
C ASP A 6 16.56 -2.29 -12.62
N LEU A 7 17.39 -2.99 -11.82
CA LEU A 7 17.04 -3.38 -10.45
C LEU A 7 16.96 -2.19 -9.49
N LYS A 8 17.84 -1.19 -9.64
CA LYS A 8 17.77 0.04 -8.84
C LYS A 8 16.54 0.88 -9.17
N ALA A 9 16.20 1.01 -10.45
CA ALA A 9 14.99 1.72 -10.87
C ALA A 9 13.72 0.99 -10.37
N TYR A 10 13.69 -0.34 -10.45
CA TYR A 10 12.57 -1.16 -10.00
C TYR A 10 12.38 -1.09 -8.48
N THR A 11 13.45 -1.17 -7.70
CA THR A 11 13.39 -1.08 -6.22
C THR A 11 13.09 0.33 -5.70
N ALA A 12 13.33 1.38 -6.51
CA ALA A 12 13.00 2.75 -6.15
C ALA A 12 11.56 3.15 -6.51
N THR A 13 10.86 2.39 -7.35
CA THR A 13 9.52 2.74 -7.81
C THR A 13 8.50 2.58 -6.66
N PRO A 14 7.79 3.65 -6.26
CA PRO A 14 6.77 3.59 -5.23
C PRO A 14 5.54 2.79 -5.69
N ILE A 15 5.12 1.82 -4.88
CA ILE A 15 3.92 1.01 -5.08
C ILE A 15 2.90 1.39 -4.02
N LEU A 16 1.77 1.96 -4.42
CA LEU A 16 0.69 2.36 -3.52
C LEU A 16 -0.35 1.25 -3.43
N HIS A 17 -0.51 0.69 -2.24
CA HIS A 17 -1.53 -0.30 -1.91
C HIS A 17 -2.77 0.40 -1.37
N GLY A 18 -3.89 0.27 -2.09
CA GLY A 18 -5.06 1.12 -1.91
C GLY A 18 -6.38 0.51 -2.36
N TYR A 19 -7.45 1.16 -1.93
CA TYR A 19 -8.78 1.06 -2.55
C TYR A 19 -9.14 2.38 -3.20
N ASP A 20 -9.79 2.29 -4.36
CA ASP A 20 -10.18 3.47 -5.13
C ASP A 20 -11.16 4.32 -4.31
N GLU A 21 -12.14 3.73 -3.67
CA GLU A 21 -13.16 4.47 -2.89
C GLU A 21 -12.62 5.23 -1.66
N SER A 22 -11.37 4.99 -1.24
CA SER A 22 -10.85 5.62 -0.03
C SER A 22 -10.44 7.07 -0.30
N PRO A 23 -10.98 8.06 0.43
CA PRO A 23 -10.55 9.45 0.28
C PRO A 23 -9.09 9.65 0.69
N VAL A 24 -8.58 8.84 1.63
CA VAL A 24 -7.19 8.90 2.10
C VAL A 24 -6.24 8.33 1.05
N THR A 25 -6.65 7.33 0.28
CA THR A 25 -5.87 6.83 -0.86
C THR A 25 -5.81 7.89 -1.95
N HIS A 26 -6.95 8.49 -2.30
CA HIS A 26 -7.02 9.57 -3.29
C HIS A 26 -6.12 10.75 -2.92
N LYS A 27 -6.04 11.12 -1.65
CA LYS A 27 -5.10 12.15 -1.17
C LYS A 27 -3.66 11.86 -1.59
N ILE A 28 -3.20 10.61 -1.44
CA ILE A 28 -1.83 10.21 -1.82
C ILE A 28 -1.67 10.15 -3.33
N ILE A 29 -2.68 9.66 -4.06
CA ILE A 29 -2.68 9.64 -5.53
C ILE A 29 -2.52 11.06 -6.08
N LEU A 30 -3.33 12.00 -5.61
CA LEU A 30 -3.26 13.40 -6.02
C LEU A 30 -1.91 14.01 -5.68
N TYR A 31 -1.37 13.72 -4.50
CA TYR A 31 -0.05 14.18 -4.10
C TYR A 31 1.04 13.68 -5.07
N LEU A 32 1.06 12.38 -5.39
CA LEU A 32 2.01 11.79 -6.34
C LEU A 32 1.88 12.40 -7.74
N GLN A 33 0.64 12.62 -8.19
CA GLN A 33 0.35 13.26 -9.49
C GLN A 33 0.82 14.72 -9.53
N ILE A 34 0.53 15.52 -8.51
CA ILE A 34 0.96 16.92 -8.42
C ILE A 34 2.48 17.03 -8.40
N LYS A 35 3.16 16.09 -7.72
CA LYS A 35 4.62 16.05 -7.66
C LYS A 35 5.27 15.42 -8.89
N GLY A 36 4.49 14.83 -9.80
CA GLY A 36 5.01 14.16 -11.00
C GLY A 36 5.87 12.92 -10.71
N ILE A 37 5.68 12.28 -9.55
CA ILE A 37 6.47 11.10 -9.16
C ILE A 37 5.89 9.89 -9.90
N PRO A 38 6.68 9.09 -10.64
CA PRO A 38 6.19 7.85 -11.23
C PRO A 38 5.88 6.83 -10.14
N TRP A 39 4.73 6.17 -10.21
CA TRP A 39 4.27 5.23 -9.19
C TRP A 39 3.41 4.13 -9.80
N VAL A 40 3.28 3.02 -9.08
CA VAL A 40 2.42 1.88 -9.44
C VAL A 40 1.29 1.77 -8.42
N TYR A 41 0.07 1.56 -8.90
CA TYR A 41 -1.07 1.29 -8.02
C TYR A 41 -1.33 -0.21 -7.91
N HIS A 42 -1.39 -0.70 -6.67
CA HIS A 42 -1.88 -2.04 -6.37
C HIS A 42 -3.24 -1.95 -5.68
N ARG A 43 -4.29 -2.29 -6.43
CA ARG A 43 -5.64 -2.38 -5.88
C ARG A 43 -5.71 -3.57 -4.93
N THR A 44 -5.83 -3.29 -3.65
CA THR A 44 -6.17 -4.31 -2.66
C THR A 44 -7.67 -4.62 -2.80
N SER A 45 -8.15 -5.84 -2.49
CA SER A 45 -9.59 -6.09 -2.42
C SER A 45 -10.13 -5.74 -1.02
N LYS A 46 -11.24 -4.98 -0.97
CA LYS A 46 -12.06 -4.94 0.25
C LYS A 46 -12.85 -6.25 0.25
N ARG A 47 -12.25 -7.42 0.58
CA ARG A 47 -13.12 -8.54 0.99
C ARG A 47 -13.66 -8.24 2.38
N GLN A 48 -14.72 -7.43 2.40
CA GLN A 48 -15.58 -7.21 3.57
C GLN A 48 -16.73 -8.26 3.60
N ASP A 49 -16.77 -9.13 2.59
CA ASP A 49 -17.73 -10.19 2.34
C ASP A 49 -17.34 -11.58 2.90
N ASP A 50 -16.14 -11.77 3.46
CA ASP A 50 -15.82 -12.99 4.25
C ASP A 50 -16.25 -12.88 5.73
N CYS A 51 -16.93 -11.79 6.13
CA CYS A 51 -17.50 -11.65 7.48
C CYS A 51 -18.93 -12.19 7.62
N LEU A 52 -19.52 -12.74 6.55
CA LEU A 52 -20.95 -13.11 6.52
C LEU A 52 -21.24 -14.46 5.86
N PHE A 53 -20.34 -15.46 5.99
CA PHE A 53 -20.73 -16.86 5.79
C PHE A 53 -19.73 -17.84 6.43
N THR A 54 -19.81 -18.00 7.76
CA THR A 54 -19.51 -19.22 8.57
C THR A 54 -19.24 -18.77 10.01
N ALA A 55 -20.32 -18.46 10.73
CA ALA A 55 -20.33 -17.98 12.10
C ALA A 55 -20.04 -19.10 13.15
N THR A 56 -19.03 -19.95 12.93
CA THR A 56 -18.76 -21.10 13.82
C THR A 56 -17.30 -21.25 14.25
N SER A 57 -16.47 -20.21 14.15
CA SER A 57 -15.22 -20.19 14.92
C SER A 57 -14.92 -18.79 15.45
N HIS A 58 -15.18 -18.64 16.76
CA HIS A 58 -14.63 -17.58 17.58
C HIS A 58 -13.10 -17.64 17.45
N PHE A 59 -12.46 -16.78 16.64
CA PHE A 59 -11.07 -16.26 16.79
C PHE A 59 -10.50 -15.54 15.55
N PHE A 60 -11.17 -15.46 14.40
CA PHE A 60 -10.54 -14.99 13.16
C PHE A 60 -11.39 -13.97 12.37
N PHE A 61 -11.37 -12.70 12.78
CA PHE A 61 -11.75 -11.60 11.88
C PHE A 61 -10.61 -10.59 11.81
N ALA A 62 -9.54 -10.99 11.13
CA ALA A 62 -8.54 -10.09 10.59
C ALA A 62 -8.87 -9.89 9.10
N ASN A 63 -9.01 -8.64 8.66
CA ASN A 63 -8.98 -8.29 7.23
C ASN A 63 -7.67 -8.84 6.65
N ARG A 64 -7.73 -10.02 6.02
CA ARG A 64 -6.60 -10.82 5.53
C ARG A 64 -6.21 -10.44 4.10
N ASN A 65 -6.48 -9.20 3.68
CA ASN A 65 -6.33 -8.77 2.29
C ASN A 65 -5.15 -7.82 2.07
N VAL A 66 -4.59 -7.24 3.14
CA VAL A 66 -3.27 -6.60 3.07
C VAL A 66 -2.26 -7.71 3.25
N THR A 67 -1.26 -7.82 2.38
CA THR A 67 -0.15 -8.78 2.52
C THR A 67 0.38 -8.68 3.96
N PRO A 68 0.12 -9.67 4.83
CA PRO A 68 0.39 -9.56 6.26
C PRO A 68 1.88 -9.35 6.54
N ASP A 69 2.71 -9.77 5.59
CA ASP A 69 4.17 -9.70 5.65
C ASP A 69 4.69 -8.26 5.45
N LEU A 70 4.02 -7.45 4.62
CA LEU A 70 4.47 -6.08 4.32
C LEU A 70 4.04 -5.07 5.38
N SER A 71 2.81 -5.22 5.90
CA SER A 71 2.25 -4.25 6.86
C SER A 71 2.58 -4.56 8.32
N ARG A 72 3.21 -5.71 8.60
CA ARG A 72 3.50 -6.22 9.95
C ARG A 72 2.28 -6.20 10.89
N GLY A 73 1.08 -6.38 10.33
CA GLY A 73 -0.18 -6.33 11.07
C GLY A 73 -0.89 -4.97 11.08
N TYR A 74 -0.37 -3.94 10.41
CA TYR A 74 -1.10 -2.70 10.16
C TYR A 74 -2.27 -2.94 9.19
N ARG A 75 -3.48 -2.56 9.62
CA ARG A 75 -4.74 -2.89 8.93
C ARG A 75 -5.41 -1.72 8.24
N ARG A 76 -4.80 -0.53 8.27
CA ARG A 76 -5.33 0.66 7.59
C ARG A 76 -4.62 0.84 6.26
N ILE A 77 -5.35 1.43 5.32
CA ILE A 77 -4.93 1.74 3.97
C ILE A 77 -5.05 3.27 3.83
N PRO A 78 -4.15 3.96 3.10
CA PRO A 78 -3.14 3.45 2.17
C PRO A 78 -1.82 3.01 2.83
N ILE A 79 -1.10 2.11 2.13
CA ILE A 79 0.28 1.69 2.45
C ILE A 79 1.14 1.94 1.21
N LEU A 80 2.28 2.63 1.36
CA LEU A 80 3.25 2.83 0.29
C LEU A 80 4.41 1.86 0.47
N GLN A 81 4.75 1.10 -0.56
CA GLN A 81 5.92 0.25 -0.61
C GLN A 81 6.97 0.88 -1.52
N ILE A 82 8.21 0.95 -1.05
CA ILE A 82 9.35 1.30 -1.90
C ILE A 82 10.41 0.22 -1.68
N GLY A 83 10.63 -0.63 -2.69
CA GLY A 83 11.49 -1.80 -2.55
C GLY A 83 10.97 -2.73 -1.45
N THR A 84 11.75 -2.85 -0.36
CA THR A 84 11.43 -3.65 0.83
C THR A 84 10.84 -2.84 1.99
N ASP A 85 10.81 -1.51 1.88
CA ASP A 85 10.29 -0.63 2.93
C ASP A 85 8.79 -0.43 2.77
N GLY A 86 8.04 -0.60 3.86
CA GLY A 86 6.60 -0.37 3.93
C GLY A 86 6.25 0.82 4.81
N TYR A 87 5.63 1.84 4.24
CA TYR A 87 5.18 3.05 4.92
C TYR A 87 3.68 3.03 5.12
N CYS A 88 3.28 3.13 6.39
CA CYS A 88 1.90 3.12 6.82
C CYS A 88 1.49 4.54 7.24
N ASP A 89 0.21 4.91 7.02
CA ASP A 89 -0.36 6.25 7.28
C ASP A 89 -0.04 7.32 6.22
N SER A 90 -1.06 8.12 5.87
CA SER A 90 -0.93 9.13 4.81
C SER A 90 0.11 10.21 5.10
N ASN A 91 0.28 10.62 6.36
CA ASN A 91 1.23 11.67 6.72
C ASN A 91 2.66 11.14 6.74
N ALA A 92 2.86 9.89 7.18
CA ALA A 92 4.17 9.25 7.11
C ALA A 92 4.60 9.03 5.66
N ILE A 93 3.68 8.57 4.80
CA ILE A 93 3.91 8.42 3.36
C ILE A 93 4.35 9.75 2.74
N ILE A 94 3.61 10.84 2.97
CA ILE A 94 3.96 12.17 2.43
C ILE A 94 5.32 12.63 2.94
N ARG A 95 5.60 12.48 4.24
CA ARG A 95 6.90 12.86 4.83
C ARG A 95 8.06 12.12 4.19
N GLU A 96 7.91 10.84 3.90
CA GLU A 96 8.96 10.02 3.29
C GLU A 96 9.13 10.34 1.80
N LEU A 97 8.04 10.67 1.11
CA LEU A 97 8.10 11.17 -0.26
C LEU A 97 8.73 12.57 -0.37
N GLU A 98 8.59 13.45 0.63
CA GLU A 98 9.27 14.77 0.65
C GLU A 98 10.75 14.67 1.06
N LYS A 99 11.16 13.60 1.75
CA LYS A 99 12.57 13.39 2.14
C LYS A 99 13.44 12.90 0.99
N ARG A 100 12.84 12.22 0.01
CA ARG A 100 13.52 11.61 -1.14
C ARG A 100 13.49 12.57 -2.32
#